data_AF-A0A2R6E5C4-F1
#
_entry.id   AF-A0A2R6E5C4-F1
#
_cell.length_a   1.000
_cell.length_b   1.000
_cell.length_c   1.000
_cell.angle_alpha   90.00
_cell.angle_beta   90.00
_cell.angle_gamma   90.00
#
_symmetry.space_group_name_H-M   'P 1'
#
loop_
_entity.id
_entity.type
_entity.pdbx_description
1 polymer ?
#
loop_
_entity_poly.entity_id
_entity_poly.type
_entity_poly.pdbx_seq_one_letter_code
_entity_poly.pdbx_strand_id
1 'polypeptide(L)'
;MIVHDDVDAAFLEAVDEFVEAGGTLVLTDSGVNLLADLENAAAAPFDADSVDRRELFVPNVGDRNEDHPLLTDTRSIQRQLYNVVAQGIKTDEAPMWLVDSDDFADAGGTAAGETDGRVPAGTIDRADVDGRLHVVGGLLQPPSQANLHPFGLLDYAVAFLGHTVLTNALGHVQVRSVDGEVDRTFGPAQFASVDPGLGATGDRDAGSTVQIGDDTVRNRVTVSHEADEALAVRDLVPYEYDVAETGETVVDVEPRRDDGVKVVSIGPDAPAGETLEFDYLVETPASVGTQRRSGTYDLGPAQVRDPDDGEWVDVDGTVQTQVVVAAEPLQND
;
A
#
# COMPACT_ATOMS: atom_id res chain seq x y z
N MET A 1 -2.89 -9.16 3.21
CA MET A 1 -3.94 -9.58 2.27
C MET A 1 -3.66 -11.01 1.83
N ILE A 2 -4.66 -11.88 1.82
CA ILE A 2 -4.54 -13.28 1.39
C ILE A 2 -5.56 -13.54 0.28
N VAL A 3 -5.10 -14.12 -0.83
CA VAL A 3 -5.90 -14.35 -2.04
C VAL A 3 -6.28 -15.82 -2.22
N HIS A 4 -5.53 -16.75 -1.61
CA HIS A 4 -5.77 -18.18 -1.71
C HIS A 4 -5.77 -18.88 -0.36
N ASP A 5 -6.41 -20.03 -0.30
CA ASP A 5 -6.57 -20.90 0.86
C ASP A 5 -5.54 -22.03 0.95
N ASP A 6 -4.67 -22.19 -0.05
CA ASP A 6 -3.56 -23.16 -0.01
C ASP A 6 -2.41 -22.65 0.87
N VAL A 7 -2.59 -22.74 2.19
CA VAL A 7 -1.64 -22.28 3.21
C VAL A 7 -1.38 -23.39 4.24
N ASP A 8 -0.25 -23.29 4.96
CA ASP A 8 0.08 -24.23 6.03
C ASP A 8 -0.31 -23.69 7.41
N ALA A 9 -0.27 -24.56 8.42
CA ALA A 9 -0.65 -24.21 9.79
C ALA A 9 0.24 -23.12 10.41
N ALA A 10 1.52 -23.05 10.03
CA ALA A 10 2.42 -22.02 10.55
C ALA A 10 2.07 -20.64 9.99
N PHE A 11 1.61 -20.58 8.74
CA PHE A 11 1.09 -19.36 8.15
C PHE A 11 -0.20 -18.90 8.83
N LEU A 12 -1.13 -19.82 9.12
CA LEU A 12 -2.36 -19.49 9.86
C LEU A 12 -2.07 -18.95 11.26
N GLU A 13 -1.17 -19.60 12.01
CA GLU A 13 -0.72 -19.14 13.33
C GLU A 13 -0.18 -17.70 13.27
N ALA A 14 0.66 -17.39 12.28
CA ALA A 14 1.19 -16.03 12.08
C ALA A 14 0.10 -15.01 11.69
N VAL A 15 -0.94 -15.43 10.96
CA VAL A 15 -2.07 -14.58 10.59
C VAL A 15 -2.95 -14.31 11.81
N ASP A 16 -3.20 -15.31 12.65
CA ASP A 16 -3.93 -15.14 13.90
C ASP A 16 -3.18 -14.18 14.84
N GLU A 17 -1.86 -14.36 15.04
CA GLU A 17 -1.02 -13.44 15.82
C GLU A 17 -1.08 -12.01 15.27
N PHE A 18 -1.04 -11.84 13.95
CA PHE A 18 -1.14 -10.53 13.30
C PHE A 18 -2.48 -9.84 13.57
N VAL A 19 -3.59 -10.57 13.46
CA VAL A 19 -4.94 -10.03 13.74
C VAL A 19 -5.08 -9.72 15.22
N GLU A 20 -4.65 -10.60 16.11
CA GLU A 20 -4.69 -10.39 17.56
C GLU A 20 -3.83 -9.19 18.02
N ALA A 21 -2.75 -8.89 17.29
CA ALA A 21 -1.93 -7.70 17.51
C ALA A 21 -2.55 -6.40 16.99
N GLY A 22 -3.79 -6.43 16.47
CA GLY A 22 -4.49 -5.26 15.92
C GLY A 22 -4.36 -5.08 14.42
N GLY A 23 -3.83 -6.07 13.71
CA GLY A 23 -3.68 -6.05 12.26
C GLY A 23 -5.01 -6.03 11.51
N THR A 24 -4.99 -5.43 10.31
CA THR A 24 -6.11 -5.50 9.36
C THR A 24 -5.86 -6.61 8.33
N LEU A 25 -6.63 -7.69 8.42
CA LEU A 25 -6.58 -8.80 7.47
C LEU A 25 -7.59 -8.59 6.35
N VAL A 26 -7.11 -8.61 5.10
CA VAL A 26 -7.96 -8.61 3.91
C VAL A 26 -7.94 -9.99 3.27
N LEU A 27 -9.09 -10.66 3.23
CA LEU A 27 -9.30 -11.94 2.54
C LEU A 27 -10.02 -11.71 1.22
N THR A 28 -9.46 -12.25 0.13
CA THR A 28 -10.07 -12.19 -1.19
C THR A 28 -10.14 -13.57 -1.82
N ASP A 29 -11.05 -13.73 -2.78
CA ASP A 29 -11.13 -14.91 -3.65
C ASP A 29 -11.21 -16.22 -2.82
N SER A 30 -10.34 -17.21 -3.04
CA SER A 30 -10.39 -18.45 -2.23
C SER A 30 -9.84 -18.28 -0.83
N GLY A 31 -9.05 -17.25 -0.57
CA GLY A 31 -8.60 -16.90 0.78
C GLY A 31 -9.74 -16.63 1.77
N VAL A 32 -10.95 -16.33 1.29
CA VAL A 32 -12.14 -16.19 2.16
C VAL A 32 -12.49 -17.50 2.88
N ASN A 33 -12.14 -18.67 2.32
CA ASN A 33 -12.34 -19.96 2.99
C ASN A 33 -11.57 -20.06 4.31
N LEU A 34 -10.47 -19.30 4.47
CA LEU A 34 -9.66 -19.32 5.69
C LEU A 34 -10.40 -18.79 6.92
N LEU A 35 -11.55 -18.12 6.76
CA LEU A 35 -12.40 -17.73 7.89
C LEU A 35 -12.72 -18.91 8.82
N ALA A 36 -12.91 -20.11 8.26
CA ALA A 36 -13.21 -21.32 9.02
C ALA A 36 -11.99 -21.93 9.74
N ASP A 37 -10.78 -21.56 9.31
CA ASP A 37 -9.52 -22.14 9.80
C ASP A 37 -8.77 -21.21 10.76
N LEU A 38 -9.15 -19.93 10.83
CA LEU A 38 -8.57 -18.93 11.73
C LEU A 38 -9.09 -19.11 13.16
N GLU A 39 -8.20 -19.09 14.14
CA GLU A 39 -8.54 -19.32 15.55
C GLU A 39 -8.78 -18.02 16.34
N ASN A 40 -8.50 -16.85 15.74
CA ASN A 40 -8.70 -15.56 16.39
C ASN A 40 -10.19 -15.24 16.69
N ALA A 41 -10.39 -14.35 17.66
CA ALA A 41 -11.74 -13.99 18.13
C ALA A 41 -12.66 -13.37 17.06
N ALA A 42 -12.10 -12.75 16.02
CA ALA A 42 -12.91 -12.16 14.94
C ALA A 42 -13.43 -13.21 13.94
N ALA A 43 -12.75 -14.36 13.81
CA ALA A 43 -13.14 -15.45 12.93
C ALA A 43 -13.89 -16.60 13.64
N ALA A 44 -13.86 -16.66 14.97
CA ALA A 44 -14.42 -17.75 15.78
C ALA A 44 -15.87 -18.22 15.45
N PRO A 45 -16.80 -17.38 14.94
CA PRO A 45 -18.14 -17.84 14.57
C PRO A 45 -18.23 -18.61 13.24
N PHE A 46 -17.19 -18.55 12.40
CA PHE A 46 -17.22 -19.20 11.09
C PHE A 46 -16.82 -20.66 11.19
N ASP A 47 -17.48 -21.48 10.36
CA ASP A 47 -17.11 -22.86 10.16
C ASP A 47 -17.03 -23.19 8.65
N ALA A 48 -16.79 -24.46 8.34
CA ALA A 48 -16.61 -24.91 6.96
C ALA A 48 -17.85 -24.71 6.06
N ASP A 49 -19.04 -24.50 6.63
CA ASP A 49 -20.29 -24.26 5.90
C ASP A 49 -20.61 -22.75 5.77
N SER A 50 -19.86 -21.88 6.47
CA SER A 50 -20.05 -20.43 6.41
C SER A 50 -19.69 -19.80 5.07
N VAL A 51 -18.89 -20.45 4.22
CA VAL A 51 -18.44 -19.89 2.93
C VAL A 51 -18.85 -20.78 1.75
N ASP A 52 -19.60 -20.21 0.81
CA ASP A 52 -20.02 -20.86 -0.43
C ASP A 52 -19.24 -20.32 -1.63
N ARG A 53 -18.59 -21.19 -2.41
CA ARG A 53 -18.16 -20.83 -3.77
C ARG A 53 -19.34 -20.95 -4.74
N ARG A 54 -19.69 -19.87 -5.43
CA ARG A 54 -20.72 -19.83 -6.48
C ARG A 54 -20.16 -19.35 -7.81
N GLU A 55 -20.82 -19.74 -8.89
CA GLU A 55 -20.56 -19.24 -10.23
C GLU A 55 -21.69 -18.28 -10.63
N LEU A 56 -21.31 -17.05 -10.97
CA LEU A 56 -22.24 -15.94 -11.23
C LEU A 56 -22.12 -15.48 -12.69
N PHE A 57 -23.16 -14.79 -13.18
CA PHE A 57 -23.11 -14.09 -14.48
C PHE A 57 -21.96 -13.08 -14.51
N VAL A 58 -21.89 -12.26 -13.46
CA VAL A 58 -20.76 -11.39 -13.13
C VAL A 58 -20.54 -11.35 -11.61
N PRO A 59 -19.27 -11.29 -11.16
CA PRO A 59 -18.94 -11.09 -9.75
C PRO A 59 -19.44 -9.72 -9.32
N ASN A 60 -20.24 -9.66 -8.26
CA ASN A 60 -20.88 -8.41 -7.92
C ASN A 60 -21.16 -8.21 -6.43
N VAL A 61 -21.20 -6.93 -6.05
CA VAL A 61 -21.82 -6.45 -4.81
C VAL A 61 -23.23 -5.99 -5.14
N GLY A 62 -24.20 -6.88 -4.92
CA GLY A 62 -25.63 -6.58 -5.00
C GLY A 62 -26.12 -5.81 -3.77
N ASP A 63 -27.42 -5.51 -3.72
CA ASP A 63 -28.15 -4.87 -2.59
C ASP A 63 -27.25 -4.03 -1.66
N ARG A 64 -26.65 -2.99 -2.25
CA ARG A 64 -25.53 -2.26 -1.68
C ARG A 64 -25.94 -1.47 -0.44
N ASN A 65 -25.13 -1.58 0.60
CA ASN A 65 -25.13 -0.68 1.74
C ASN A 65 -24.22 0.52 1.42
N GLU A 66 -24.79 1.57 0.84
CA GLU A 66 -24.03 2.74 0.35
C GLU A 66 -23.27 3.48 1.47
N ASP A 67 -23.64 3.28 2.73
CA ASP A 67 -22.96 3.87 3.89
C ASP A 67 -21.76 3.02 4.36
N HIS A 68 -21.54 1.85 3.77
CA HIS A 68 -20.46 0.96 4.18
C HIS A 68 -19.08 1.53 3.76
N PRO A 69 -18.07 1.55 4.66
CA PRO A 69 -16.75 2.11 4.36
C PRO A 69 -16.07 1.53 3.12
N LEU A 70 -16.25 0.23 2.84
CA LEU A 70 -15.71 -0.41 1.63
C LEU A 70 -16.27 0.18 0.32
N LEU A 71 -17.42 0.86 0.36
CA LEU A 71 -18.05 1.50 -0.81
C LEU A 71 -17.78 3.01 -0.90
N THR A 72 -16.91 3.57 -0.05
CA THR A 72 -16.47 4.97 -0.14
C THR A 72 -15.99 5.31 -1.54
N ASP A 73 -16.40 6.48 -2.05
CA ASP A 73 -16.10 7.00 -3.40
C ASP A 73 -16.50 6.11 -4.58
N THR A 74 -17.37 5.13 -4.34
CA THR A 74 -18.00 4.35 -5.41
C THR A 74 -19.32 4.97 -5.84
N ARG A 75 -19.82 4.56 -7.02
CA ARG A 75 -21.14 4.96 -7.52
C ARG A 75 -22.08 3.79 -7.43
N SER A 76 -23.33 4.02 -7.06
CA SER A 76 -24.38 3.00 -6.93
C SER A 76 -24.61 2.14 -8.19
N ILE A 77 -24.33 2.67 -9.38
CA ILE A 77 -24.43 1.91 -10.65
C ILE A 77 -23.32 0.87 -10.83
N GLN A 78 -22.21 1.02 -10.10
CA GLN A 78 -21.08 0.10 -10.18
C GLN A 78 -21.37 -1.11 -9.32
N ARG A 79 -21.38 -2.31 -9.90
CA ARG A 79 -21.60 -3.55 -9.13
C ARG A 79 -20.52 -4.59 -9.36
N GLN A 80 -19.83 -4.53 -10.49
CA GLN A 80 -18.90 -5.55 -10.92
C GLN A 80 -17.51 -5.37 -10.30
N LEU A 81 -16.97 -6.42 -9.68
CA LEU A 81 -15.66 -6.40 -9.02
C LEU A 81 -14.48 -6.66 -9.97
N TYR A 82 -14.63 -7.58 -10.92
CA TYR A 82 -13.61 -7.86 -11.95
C TYR A 82 -14.23 -8.19 -13.31
N ASN A 83 -13.44 -8.05 -14.38
CA ASN A 83 -13.83 -8.27 -15.76
C ASN A 83 -13.60 -9.73 -16.18
N VAL A 84 -14.68 -10.51 -16.17
CA VAL A 84 -14.72 -11.95 -16.44
C VAL A 84 -14.11 -12.32 -17.80
N VAL A 85 -14.43 -11.55 -18.86
CA VAL A 85 -13.99 -11.85 -20.24
C VAL A 85 -12.49 -11.65 -20.40
N ALA A 86 -11.92 -10.62 -19.77
CA ALA A 86 -10.50 -10.34 -19.84
C ALA A 86 -9.62 -11.40 -19.14
N GLN A 87 -10.21 -12.18 -18.23
CA GLN A 87 -9.56 -13.31 -17.57
C GLN A 87 -9.85 -14.66 -18.24
N GLY A 88 -10.54 -14.69 -19.39
CA GLY A 88 -10.81 -15.94 -20.10
C GLY A 88 -11.85 -16.84 -19.42
N ILE A 89 -12.57 -16.28 -18.45
CA ILE A 89 -13.69 -16.93 -17.79
C ILE A 89 -14.93 -16.70 -18.64
N LYS A 90 -15.77 -17.73 -18.77
CA LYS A 90 -17.02 -17.59 -19.51
C LYS A 90 -18.03 -16.84 -18.64
N THR A 91 -18.84 -16.01 -19.29
CA THR A 91 -20.01 -15.42 -18.63
C THR A 91 -20.90 -16.53 -18.06
N ASP A 92 -21.43 -16.37 -16.84
CA ASP A 92 -22.13 -17.39 -16.03
C ASP A 92 -21.26 -18.43 -15.33
N GLU A 93 -19.94 -18.38 -15.49
CA GLU A 93 -18.98 -19.26 -14.82
C GLU A 93 -18.00 -18.44 -13.95
N ALA A 94 -18.39 -17.22 -13.56
CA ALA A 94 -17.52 -16.32 -12.80
C ALA A 94 -17.52 -16.70 -11.31
N PRO A 95 -16.41 -17.25 -10.77
CA PRO A 95 -16.38 -17.70 -9.39
C PRO A 95 -16.42 -16.54 -8.39
N MET A 96 -17.12 -16.75 -7.30
CA MET A 96 -17.18 -15.85 -6.16
C MET A 96 -17.41 -16.65 -4.87
N TRP A 97 -16.72 -16.28 -3.80
CA TRP A 97 -16.84 -16.85 -2.46
C TRP A 97 -17.75 -15.94 -1.65
N LEU A 98 -18.87 -16.47 -1.18
CA LEU A 98 -19.91 -15.71 -0.50
C LEU A 98 -20.06 -16.23 0.93
N VAL A 99 -19.98 -15.32 1.90
CA VAL A 99 -20.13 -15.67 3.31
C VAL A 99 -21.61 -15.73 3.68
N ASP A 100 -22.00 -16.67 4.53
CA ASP A 100 -23.33 -16.71 5.10
C ASP A 100 -23.63 -15.40 5.86
N SER A 101 -24.81 -14.85 5.64
CA SER A 101 -25.18 -13.54 6.18
C SER A 101 -25.44 -13.59 7.69
N ASP A 102 -25.96 -14.71 8.20
CA ASP A 102 -26.23 -14.87 9.63
C ASP A 102 -24.91 -15.06 10.39
N ASP A 103 -24.02 -15.93 9.90
CA ASP A 103 -22.69 -16.13 10.50
C ASP A 103 -21.86 -14.83 10.48
N PHE A 104 -21.92 -14.08 9.37
CA PHE A 104 -21.21 -12.80 9.25
C PHE A 104 -21.74 -11.76 10.24
N ALA A 105 -23.04 -11.71 10.46
CA ALA A 105 -23.66 -10.82 11.44
C ALA A 105 -23.37 -11.26 12.89
N ASP A 106 -23.37 -12.56 13.18
CA ASP A 106 -23.03 -13.12 14.49
C ASP A 106 -21.57 -12.86 14.85
N ALA A 107 -20.68 -12.78 13.86
CA ALA A 107 -19.31 -12.28 14.02
C ALA A 107 -19.19 -10.76 14.24
N GLY A 108 -20.32 -10.05 14.30
CA GLY A 108 -20.36 -8.58 14.39
C GLY A 108 -19.94 -7.88 13.11
N GLY A 109 -19.99 -8.58 11.98
CA GLY A 109 -19.69 -8.05 10.66
C GLY A 109 -20.79 -7.12 10.15
N THR A 110 -20.38 -6.14 9.34
CA THR A 110 -21.28 -5.30 8.53
C THR A 110 -21.04 -5.61 7.06
N ALA A 111 -22.09 -5.97 6.33
CA ALA A 111 -22.00 -6.23 4.90
C ALA A 111 -21.96 -4.92 4.08
N ALA A 112 -21.12 -4.89 3.05
CA ALA A 112 -21.09 -3.82 2.04
C ALA A 112 -22.27 -3.95 1.05
N GLY A 113 -22.84 -5.13 0.95
CA GLY A 113 -24.03 -5.45 0.18
C GLY A 113 -24.30 -6.94 0.24
N GLU A 114 -25.34 -7.39 -0.46
CA GLU A 114 -25.72 -8.80 -0.53
C GLU A 114 -25.87 -9.27 -1.98
N THR A 115 -25.42 -10.49 -2.24
CA THR A 115 -25.59 -11.17 -3.53
C THR A 115 -26.16 -12.55 -3.26
N ASP A 116 -27.33 -12.85 -3.82
CA ASP A 116 -28.07 -14.11 -3.60
C ASP A 116 -28.25 -14.46 -2.11
N GLY A 117 -28.53 -13.44 -1.28
CA GLY A 117 -28.77 -13.56 0.16
C GLY A 117 -27.53 -13.82 1.01
N ARG A 118 -26.33 -13.66 0.45
CA ARG A 118 -25.04 -13.85 1.12
C ARG A 118 -24.16 -12.61 0.99
N VAL A 119 -23.08 -12.56 1.77
CA VAL A 119 -22.15 -11.43 1.85
C VAL A 119 -21.02 -11.57 0.80
N PRO A 120 -21.05 -10.82 -0.31
CA PRO A 120 -19.95 -10.73 -1.29
C PRO A 120 -18.77 -9.90 -0.80
N ALA A 121 -19.01 -8.92 0.07
CA ALA A 121 -17.99 -8.07 0.66
C ALA A 121 -18.49 -7.47 1.97
N GLY A 122 -17.59 -7.29 2.93
CA GLY A 122 -17.96 -6.76 4.24
C GLY A 122 -16.75 -6.56 5.16
N THR A 123 -17.02 -5.99 6.32
CA THR A 123 -16.02 -5.72 7.36
C THR A 123 -16.47 -6.30 8.70
N ILE A 124 -15.57 -6.95 9.41
CA ILE A 124 -15.71 -7.29 10.83
C ILE A 124 -14.77 -6.35 11.59
N ASP A 125 -15.35 -5.44 12.35
CA ASP A 125 -14.65 -4.40 13.10
C ASP A 125 -15.40 -4.21 14.43
N ARG A 126 -15.01 -5.00 15.44
CA ARG A 126 -15.68 -5.04 16.74
C ARG A 126 -14.85 -4.32 17.78
N ALA A 127 -15.50 -3.55 18.64
CA ALA A 127 -14.80 -2.78 19.68
C ALA A 127 -14.18 -3.65 20.79
N ASP A 128 -14.51 -4.94 20.86
CA ASP A 128 -13.98 -5.90 21.84
C ASP A 128 -12.86 -6.80 21.28
N VAL A 129 -12.40 -6.55 20.06
CA VAL A 129 -11.26 -7.24 19.42
C VAL A 129 -10.36 -6.18 18.80
N ASP A 130 -9.04 -6.29 18.96
CA ASP A 130 -8.10 -5.29 18.46
C ASP A 130 -7.95 -5.34 16.92
N GLY A 131 -8.09 -6.53 16.32
CA GLY A 131 -7.95 -6.77 14.88
C GLY A 131 -9.20 -6.52 14.04
N ARG A 132 -8.99 -6.32 12.75
CA ARG A 132 -10.05 -6.09 11.75
C ARG A 132 -9.96 -7.06 10.59
N LEU A 133 -11.11 -7.56 10.13
CA LEU A 133 -11.19 -8.42 8.93
C LEU A 133 -12.01 -7.72 7.84
N HIS A 134 -11.48 -7.74 6.62
CA HIS A 134 -12.21 -7.38 5.41
C HIS A 134 -12.33 -8.59 4.51
N VAL A 135 -13.54 -8.83 4.00
CA VAL A 135 -13.82 -9.92 3.05
C VAL A 135 -14.22 -9.31 1.72
N VAL A 136 -13.62 -9.81 0.63
CA VAL A 136 -14.02 -9.50 -0.76
C VAL A 136 -14.03 -10.79 -1.59
N GLY A 137 -15.20 -11.38 -1.73
CA GLY A 137 -15.43 -12.72 -2.28
C GLY A 137 -14.98 -12.98 -3.71
N GLY A 138 -14.63 -11.96 -4.49
CA GLY A 138 -14.17 -12.15 -5.86
C GLY A 138 -13.55 -10.88 -6.42
N LEU A 139 -12.23 -10.89 -6.58
CA LEU A 139 -11.44 -9.71 -6.93
C LEU A 139 -10.26 -10.05 -7.84
N LEU A 140 -9.38 -10.95 -7.41
CA LEU A 140 -8.09 -11.28 -8.03
C LEU A 140 -8.09 -12.72 -8.59
N GLN A 141 -9.15 -13.08 -9.30
CA GLN A 141 -9.26 -14.42 -9.89
C GLN A 141 -8.10 -14.74 -10.85
N PRO A 142 -7.56 -15.97 -10.80
CA PRO A 142 -6.53 -16.39 -11.75
C PRO A 142 -7.11 -16.49 -13.17
N PRO A 143 -6.33 -16.15 -14.21
CA PRO A 143 -6.79 -16.24 -15.59
C PRO A 143 -7.01 -17.71 -15.99
N SER A 144 -8.05 -17.95 -16.79
CA SER A 144 -8.40 -19.28 -17.30
C SER A 144 -8.13 -19.38 -18.80
N GLN A 145 -7.33 -20.37 -19.18
CA GLN A 145 -7.03 -20.73 -20.56
C GLN A 145 -8.09 -21.68 -21.17
N ALA A 146 -9.15 -22.02 -20.42
CA ALA A 146 -10.15 -23.01 -20.84
C ALA A 146 -11.02 -22.57 -22.03
N ASN A 147 -11.14 -21.26 -22.26
CA ASN A 147 -11.97 -20.67 -23.32
C ASN A 147 -11.13 -19.97 -24.39
N LEU A 148 -11.70 -19.75 -25.58
CA LEU A 148 -11.01 -19.06 -26.68
C LEU A 148 -10.81 -17.57 -26.37
N HIS A 149 -9.56 -17.10 -26.40
CA HIS A 149 -9.17 -15.70 -26.15
C HIS A 149 -8.26 -15.19 -27.27
N PRO A 150 -8.82 -14.80 -28.43
CA PRO A 150 -8.04 -14.47 -29.63
C PRO A 150 -7.15 -13.22 -29.48
N PHE A 151 -7.35 -12.44 -28.40
CA PHE A 151 -6.59 -11.22 -28.10
C PHE A 151 -5.72 -11.35 -26.83
N GLY A 152 -5.54 -12.56 -26.31
CA GLY A 152 -4.81 -12.82 -25.06
C GLY A 152 -5.68 -12.70 -23.81
N LEU A 153 -5.04 -12.94 -22.65
CA LEU A 153 -5.64 -12.81 -21.32
C LEU A 153 -4.87 -11.73 -20.54
N LEU A 154 -5.56 -11.09 -19.59
CA LEU A 154 -4.91 -10.31 -18.55
C LEU A 154 -4.67 -11.19 -17.33
N ASP A 155 -3.51 -11.03 -16.69
CA ASP A 155 -3.19 -11.75 -15.45
C ASP A 155 -4.20 -11.39 -14.34
N TYR A 156 -4.58 -10.11 -14.27
CA TYR A 156 -5.67 -9.61 -13.42
C TYR A 156 -6.50 -8.58 -14.17
N ALA A 157 -7.82 -8.60 -13.96
CA ALA A 157 -8.74 -7.69 -14.63
C ALA A 157 -9.72 -7.04 -13.67
N VAL A 158 -9.21 -6.51 -12.56
CA VAL A 158 -10.00 -5.81 -11.54
C VAL A 158 -10.76 -4.64 -12.18
N ALA A 159 -12.07 -4.58 -11.95
CA ALA A 159 -12.90 -3.48 -12.42
C ALA A 159 -12.72 -2.25 -11.52
N PHE A 160 -13.16 -1.08 -11.97
CA PHE A 160 -13.01 0.14 -11.17
C PHE A 160 -13.58 0.00 -9.75
N LEU A 161 -14.76 -0.63 -9.59
CA LEU A 161 -15.32 -0.88 -8.26
C LEU A 161 -14.40 -1.76 -7.42
N GLY A 162 -13.91 -2.87 -7.98
CA GLY A 162 -13.01 -3.76 -7.26
C GLY A 162 -11.72 -3.05 -6.82
N HIS A 163 -11.18 -2.18 -7.67
CA HIS A 163 -10.01 -1.37 -7.31
C HIS A 163 -10.33 -0.43 -6.14
N THR A 164 -11.45 0.30 -6.18
CA THR A 164 -11.84 1.19 -5.07
C THR A 164 -12.13 0.40 -3.80
N VAL A 165 -12.84 -0.72 -3.87
CA VAL A 165 -13.11 -1.60 -2.72
C VAL A 165 -11.81 -2.13 -2.10
N LEU A 166 -10.86 -2.57 -2.92
CA LEU A 166 -9.54 -3.02 -2.45
C LEU A 166 -8.76 -1.88 -1.78
N THR A 167 -8.72 -0.71 -2.41
CA THR A 167 -8.09 0.49 -1.83
C THR A 167 -8.71 0.83 -0.49
N ASN A 168 -10.04 0.78 -0.37
CA ASN A 168 -10.76 1.04 0.86
C ASN A 168 -10.48 -0.02 1.94
N ALA A 169 -10.42 -1.31 1.56
CA ALA A 169 -10.12 -2.42 2.46
C ALA A 169 -8.68 -2.36 3.00
N LEU A 170 -7.74 -1.86 2.21
CA LEU A 170 -6.35 -1.68 2.63
C LEU A 170 -6.13 -0.38 3.43
N GLY A 171 -7.15 0.47 3.58
CA GLY A 171 -7.00 1.78 4.21
C GLY A 171 -6.12 2.74 3.39
N HIS A 172 -6.06 2.58 2.07
CA HIS A 172 -5.27 3.44 1.20
C HIS A 172 -6.13 4.44 0.45
N VAL A 173 -5.44 5.34 -0.25
CA VAL A 173 -6.02 6.34 -1.12
C VAL A 173 -5.39 6.28 -2.50
N GLN A 174 -6.20 6.19 -3.55
CA GLN A 174 -5.76 6.27 -4.92
C GLN A 174 -5.71 7.73 -5.35
N VAL A 175 -4.49 8.24 -5.56
CA VAL A 175 -4.24 9.57 -6.14
C VAL A 175 -4.10 9.44 -7.66
N ARG A 176 -4.86 10.24 -8.40
CA ARG A 176 -4.73 10.38 -9.85
C ARG A 176 -4.21 11.75 -10.17
N SER A 177 -3.03 11.78 -10.78
CA SER A 177 -2.41 13.00 -11.27
C SER A 177 -2.43 13.08 -12.80
N VAL A 178 -2.53 14.30 -13.31
CA VAL A 178 -2.35 14.65 -14.73
C VAL A 178 -1.34 15.78 -14.77
N ASP A 179 -0.25 15.58 -15.51
CA ASP A 179 0.85 16.56 -15.62
C ASP A 179 1.43 17.00 -14.26
N GLY A 180 1.45 16.09 -13.28
CA GLY A 180 1.96 16.34 -11.93
C GLY A 180 0.97 17.00 -10.96
N GLU A 181 -0.22 17.39 -11.43
CA GLU A 181 -1.28 17.95 -10.60
C GLU A 181 -2.30 16.87 -10.22
N VAL A 182 -2.75 16.85 -8.97
CA VAL A 182 -3.80 15.92 -8.52
C VAL A 182 -5.14 16.29 -9.16
N ASP A 183 -5.62 15.45 -10.07
CA ASP A 183 -6.95 15.58 -10.69
C ASP A 183 -8.04 14.99 -9.79
N ARG A 184 -7.76 13.83 -9.17
CA ARG A 184 -8.76 13.12 -8.37
C ARG A 184 -8.16 12.21 -7.33
N THR A 185 -8.90 12.01 -6.27
CA THR A 185 -8.59 11.10 -5.17
C THR A 185 -9.76 10.14 -4.99
N PHE A 186 -9.47 8.86 -4.72
CA PHE A 186 -10.46 7.86 -4.36
C PHE A 186 -10.02 7.10 -3.12
N GLY A 187 -10.91 6.94 -2.16
CA GLY A 187 -10.70 6.14 -0.98
C GLY A 187 -11.04 6.90 0.30
N PRO A 188 -11.18 6.20 1.42
CA PRO A 188 -11.51 6.80 2.71
C PRO A 188 -10.42 7.82 3.10
N ALA A 189 -10.76 9.12 2.98
CA ALA A 189 -9.88 10.22 3.36
C ALA A 189 -9.38 10.12 4.82
N GLN A 190 -10.12 9.41 5.68
CA GLN A 190 -9.78 9.13 7.07
C GLN A 190 -8.60 8.15 7.26
N PHE A 191 -8.15 7.46 6.20
CA PHE A 191 -6.93 6.64 6.21
C PHE A 191 -5.86 7.19 5.25
N ALA A 192 -6.06 8.39 4.71
CA ALA A 192 -5.09 9.07 3.81
C ALA A 192 -3.74 9.38 4.47
N SER A 193 -3.64 9.16 5.77
CA SER A 193 -2.41 9.09 6.53
C SER A 193 -2.73 8.18 7.71
N VAL A 194 -2.47 6.87 7.57
CA VAL A 194 -2.15 6.12 8.79
C VAL A 194 -0.87 6.79 9.26
N ASP A 195 -1.04 7.68 10.24
CA ASP A 195 0.07 8.17 11.04
C ASP A 195 0.89 6.93 11.41
N PRO A 196 2.14 6.79 10.94
CA PRO A 196 2.92 5.57 11.11
C PRO A 196 3.31 5.24 12.58
N GLY A 197 2.57 5.75 13.56
CA GLY A 197 2.73 5.48 14.98
C GLY A 197 3.47 6.57 15.75
N LEU A 198 3.94 7.64 15.09
CA LEU A 198 4.81 8.66 15.72
C LEU A 198 4.40 10.12 15.45
N GLY A 199 3.34 10.39 14.70
CA GLY A 199 2.87 11.73 14.34
C GLY A 199 3.83 12.48 13.42
N ALA A 200 4.71 11.78 12.72
CA ALA A 200 5.85 12.39 12.05
C ALA A 200 5.47 12.95 10.67
N THR A 201 5.73 14.23 10.45
CA THR A 201 5.51 14.94 9.18
C THR A 201 6.74 15.77 8.83
N GLY A 202 6.92 16.06 7.55
CA GLY A 202 8.07 16.82 7.10
C GLY A 202 7.90 17.45 5.73
N ASP A 203 8.96 18.13 5.31
CA ASP A 203 9.09 18.74 3.99
C ASP A 203 10.53 18.55 3.50
N ARG A 204 10.71 18.38 2.18
CA ARG A 204 12.01 18.29 1.52
C ARG A 204 12.15 19.36 0.45
N ASP A 205 13.30 20.03 0.46
CA ASP A 205 13.81 20.85 -0.63
C ASP A 205 15.18 20.33 -1.06
N ALA A 206 15.20 19.53 -2.13
CA ALA A 206 16.38 19.09 -2.84
C ALA A 206 16.53 19.84 -4.17
N GLY A 207 16.21 21.13 -4.22
CA GLY A 207 16.36 21.96 -5.40
C GLY A 207 15.43 21.56 -6.56
N SER A 208 15.92 21.74 -7.78
CA SER A 208 15.13 21.52 -9.00
C SER A 208 14.70 20.05 -9.19
N THR A 209 13.49 19.83 -9.70
CA THR A 209 13.00 18.51 -10.09
C THR A 209 13.64 17.97 -11.37
N VAL A 210 14.35 18.83 -12.11
CA VAL A 210 15.19 18.44 -13.25
C VAL A 210 16.62 18.85 -12.96
N GLN A 211 17.53 17.87 -13.01
CA GLN A 211 18.94 18.02 -12.70
C GLN A 211 19.82 17.53 -13.87
N ILE A 212 21.02 18.09 -13.97
CA ILE A 212 22.06 17.57 -14.86
C ILE A 212 22.91 16.60 -14.03
N GLY A 213 23.29 15.44 -14.58
CA GLY A 213 24.15 14.52 -13.84
C GLY A 213 25.53 15.13 -13.55
N ASP A 214 26.19 14.67 -12.49
CA ASP A 214 27.38 15.28 -11.87
C ASP A 214 27.13 16.67 -11.22
N ASP A 215 25.88 17.11 -11.07
CA ASP A 215 25.55 18.32 -10.31
C ASP A 215 25.45 18.02 -8.80
N THR A 216 25.86 18.99 -7.98
CA THR A 216 25.80 18.91 -6.52
C THR A 216 24.59 19.70 -6.03
N VAL A 217 23.70 18.99 -5.34
CA VAL A 217 22.42 19.51 -4.85
C VAL A 217 22.42 19.52 -3.34
N ARG A 218 21.94 20.62 -2.74
CA ARG A 218 21.65 20.66 -1.30
C ARG A 218 20.31 19.98 -1.05
N ASN A 219 20.32 18.91 -0.27
CA ASN A 219 19.13 18.22 0.22
C ASN A 219 18.82 18.75 1.62
N ARG A 220 17.80 19.60 1.73
CA ARG A 220 17.28 20.08 3.02
C ARG A 220 16.01 19.30 3.37
N VAL A 221 15.94 18.81 4.59
CA VAL A 221 14.78 18.07 5.10
C VAL A 221 14.38 18.66 6.46
N THR A 222 13.07 18.77 6.68
CA THR A 222 12.49 19.09 7.97
C THR A 222 11.66 17.91 8.47
N VAL A 223 11.74 17.63 9.77
CA VAL A 223 10.98 16.58 10.43
C VAL A 223 10.38 17.15 11.71
N SER A 224 9.08 16.98 11.90
CA SER A 224 8.33 17.30 13.12
C SER A 224 7.54 16.08 13.55
N HIS A 225 7.36 15.86 14.85
CA HIS A 225 6.60 14.72 15.35
C HIS A 225 5.82 15.07 16.62
N GLU A 226 4.81 14.26 16.95
CA GLU A 226 3.97 14.43 18.14
C GLU A 226 4.39 13.54 19.32
N ALA A 227 5.36 12.64 19.14
CA ALA A 227 5.87 11.79 20.22
C ALA A 227 6.43 12.60 21.42
N ASP A 228 6.24 12.07 22.62
CA ASP A 228 6.68 12.69 23.89
C ASP A 228 8.20 12.61 24.11
N GLU A 229 8.90 11.79 23.31
CA GLU A 229 10.32 11.52 23.42
C GLU A 229 11.04 11.83 22.10
N ALA A 230 12.37 12.01 22.17
CA ALA A 230 13.16 12.30 20.99
C ALA A 230 13.27 11.06 20.08
N LEU A 231 13.16 11.25 18.76
CA LEU A 231 13.19 10.18 17.79
C LEU A 231 14.50 10.17 17.00
N ALA A 232 15.08 8.99 16.82
CA ALA A 232 16.21 8.82 15.91
C ALA A 232 15.76 9.11 14.48
N VAL A 233 16.60 9.81 13.71
CA VAL A 233 16.28 10.22 12.32
C VAL A 233 17.30 9.68 11.33
N ARG A 234 16.83 9.24 10.18
CA ARG A 234 17.68 8.94 9.02
C ARG A 234 17.01 9.38 7.73
N ASP A 235 17.77 9.43 6.65
CA ASP A 235 17.28 9.69 5.30
C ASP A 235 17.71 8.60 4.32
N LEU A 236 16.92 8.39 3.26
CA LEU A 236 17.19 7.44 2.20
C LEU A 236 17.61 8.19 0.93
N VAL A 237 18.77 7.84 0.40
CA VAL A 237 19.32 8.41 -0.84
C VAL A 237 19.49 7.29 -1.85
N PRO A 238 19.09 7.45 -3.14
CA PRO A 238 19.34 6.42 -4.15
C PRO A 238 20.81 6.03 -4.21
N TYR A 239 21.08 4.73 -4.38
CA TYR A 239 22.44 4.20 -4.36
C TYR A 239 23.36 4.87 -5.40
N GLU A 240 22.77 5.34 -6.51
CA GLU A 240 23.45 6.06 -7.59
C GLU A 240 23.93 7.46 -7.23
N TYR A 241 23.33 8.11 -6.25
CA TYR A 241 23.73 9.45 -5.80
C TYR A 241 24.89 9.33 -4.83
N ASP A 242 25.88 10.20 -4.93
CA ASP A 242 26.96 10.27 -3.94
C ASP A 242 26.62 11.28 -2.85
N VAL A 243 26.83 10.92 -1.58
CA VAL A 243 26.66 11.87 -0.47
C VAL A 243 28.00 12.60 -0.32
N ALA A 244 28.06 13.81 -0.88
CA ALA A 244 29.30 14.52 -1.18
C ALA A 244 29.89 15.26 0.03
N GLU A 245 29.02 15.86 0.85
CA GLU A 245 29.39 16.48 2.11
C GLU A 245 28.35 16.15 3.18
N THR A 246 28.82 15.48 4.22
CA THR A 246 28.08 15.26 5.47
C THR A 246 28.12 16.59 6.23
N GLY A 247 27.00 17.31 6.28
CA GLY A 247 26.89 18.48 7.17
C GLY A 247 27.19 18.10 8.63
N GLU A 248 27.24 19.08 9.54
CA GLU A 248 27.49 18.81 10.98
C GLU A 248 26.49 17.82 11.59
N THR A 249 25.33 17.63 10.93
CA THR A 249 24.23 16.77 11.35
C THR A 249 24.27 15.35 10.78
N VAL A 250 25.10 15.04 9.79
CA VAL A 250 25.18 13.67 9.26
C VAL A 250 26.20 12.87 10.08
N VAL A 251 25.71 11.80 10.71
CA VAL A 251 26.50 10.97 11.63
C VAL A 251 27.16 9.80 10.89
N ASP A 252 26.44 9.17 9.97
CA ASP A 252 26.91 8.01 9.21
C ASP A 252 26.21 7.90 7.86
N VAL A 253 26.86 7.25 6.89
CA VAL A 253 26.28 6.93 5.59
C VAL A 253 26.54 5.45 5.29
N GLU A 254 25.49 4.64 5.40
CA GLU A 254 25.54 3.20 5.19
C GLU A 254 25.01 2.82 3.79
N PRO A 255 25.85 2.31 2.87
CA PRO A 255 25.39 1.86 1.57
C PRO A 255 24.69 0.49 1.65
N ARG A 256 23.41 0.42 1.27
CA ARG A 256 22.62 -0.82 1.16
C ARG A 256 22.33 -1.16 -0.29
N ARG A 257 23.30 -1.84 -0.91
CA ARG A 257 23.25 -2.15 -2.35
C ARG A 257 22.04 -2.98 -2.74
N ASP A 258 21.65 -3.95 -1.92
CA ASP A 258 20.53 -4.84 -2.23
C ASP A 258 19.18 -4.11 -2.19
N ASP A 259 19.09 -3.05 -1.37
CA ASP A 259 17.91 -2.19 -1.25
C ASP A 259 17.95 -1.00 -2.23
N GLY A 260 19.04 -0.84 -3.00
CA GLY A 260 19.19 0.25 -3.95
C GLY A 260 19.32 1.64 -3.32
N VAL A 261 19.68 1.74 -2.03
CA VAL A 261 19.78 3.01 -1.29
C VAL A 261 21.09 3.15 -0.49
N LYS A 262 21.40 4.39 -0.09
CA LYS A 262 22.34 4.77 0.96
C LYS A 262 21.52 5.35 2.10
N VAL A 263 21.71 4.82 3.30
CA VAL A 263 21.05 5.27 4.51
C VAL A 263 21.91 6.33 5.17
N VAL A 264 21.40 7.55 5.28
CA VAL A 264 22.09 8.70 5.88
C VAL A 264 21.56 8.90 7.29
N SER A 265 22.34 8.53 8.31
CA SER A 265 21.93 8.70 9.72
C SER A 265 22.15 10.14 10.17
N ILE A 266 21.16 10.71 10.84
CA ILE A 266 21.14 12.13 11.26
C ILE A 266 21.30 12.23 12.78
N GLY A 267 22.05 13.22 13.22
CA GLY A 267 22.21 13.61 14.61
C GLY A 267 22.16 15.14 14.74
N PRO A 268 21.54 15.69 15.80
CA PRO A 268 20.91 14.99 16.92
C PRO A 268 19.58 14.31 16.53
N ASP A 269 19.06 13.49 17.43
CA ASP A 269 17.68 12.97 17.36
C ASP A 269 16.68 14.14 17.28
N ALA A 270 15.55 13.92 16.60
CA ALA A 270 14.47 14.90 16.51
C ALA A 270 13.87 15.13 17.90
N PRO A 271 13.81 16.37 18.41
CA PRO A 271 13.29 16.62 19.75
C PRO A 271 11.76 16.62 19.80
N ALA A 272 11.19 16.09 20.88
CA ALA A 272 9.77 16.17 21.16
C ALA A 272 9.25 17.62 21.14
N GLY A 273 8.22 17.87 20.34
CA GLY A 273 7.55 19.17 20.22
C GLY A 273 8.36 20.24 19.47
N GLU A 274 9.47 19.88 18.83
CA GLU A 274 10.30 20.78 18.02
C GLU A 274 10.50 20.21 16.60
N THR A 275 10.73 21.10 15.63
CA THR A 275 11.08 20.70 14.26
C THR A 275 12.59 20.56 14.15
N LEU A 276 13.06 19.37 13.73
CA LEU A 276 14.44 19.17 13.32
C LEU A 276 14.60 19.57 11.85
N GLU A 277 15.53 20.48 11.56
CA GLU A 277 15.99 20.77 10.20
C GLU A 277 17.42 20.24 10.03
N PHE A 278 17.66 19.50 8.96
CA PHE A 278 19.00 19.08 8.57
C PHE A 278 19.20 19.24 7.07
N ASP A 279 20.44 19.52 6.68
CA ASP A 279 20.83 19.54 5.27
C ASP A 279 22.19 18.88 5.04
N TYR A 280 22.33 18.30 3.85
CA TYR A 280 23.57 17.73 3.37
C TYR A 280 23.64 17.82 1.85
N LEU A 281 24.83 17.62 1.27
CA LEU A 281 25.02 17.68 -0.17
C LEU A 281 24.97 16.28 -0.77
N VAL A 282 24.22 16.15 -1.87
CA VAL A 282 24.22 14.97 -2.73
C VAL A 282 24.68 15.34 -4.13
N GLU A 283 25.49 14.48 -4.72
CA GLU A 283 25.89 14.54 -6.12
C GLU A 283 25.00 13.60 -6.93
N THR A 284 24.42 14.16 -7.98
CA THR A 284 23.58 13.40 -8.92
C THR A 284 24.42 12.38 -9.69
N PRO A 285 23.79 11.28 -10.16
CA PRO A 285 24.50 10.19 -10.83
C PRO A 285 25.31 10.69 -12.03
N ALA A 286 26.45 10.05 -12.25
CA ALA A 286 27.39 10.48 -13.28
C ALA A 286 26.76 10.62 -14.67
N SER A 287 27.03 11.74 -15.33
CA SER A 287 26.55 12.07 -16.67
C SER A 287 27.55 11.75 -17.79
N VAL A 288 28.81 11.45 -17.42
CA VAL A 288 29.92 11.19 -18.36
C VAL A 288 30.54 9.80 -18.16
N GLY A 289 31.15 9.26 -19.22
CA GLY A 289 31.84 7.95 -19.18
C GLY A 289 30.93 6.73 -19.44
N THR A 290 31.34 5.54 -19.00
CA THR A 290 30.57 4.29 -19.18
C THR A 290 29.43 4.13 -18.16
N GLN A 291 29.26 5.11 -17.28
CA GLN A 291 28.27 5.12 -16.19
C GLN A 291 27.19 6.19 -16.39
N ARG A 292 26.96 6.66 -17.64
CA ARG A 292 25.88 7.62 -17.93
C ARG A 292 24.55 7.08 -17.44
N ARG A 293 23.91 7.81 -16.52
CA ARG A 293 22.60 7.46 -16.00
C ARG A 293 21.67 8.65 -16.10
N SER A 294 20.89 8.68 -17.17
CA SER A 294 19.64 9.45 -17.16
C SER A 294 18.57 8.60 -16.49
N GLY A 295 17.74 9.20 -15.66
CA GLY A 295 16.74 8.45 -14.92
C GLY A 295 15.86 9.33 -14.06
N THR A 296 14.90 8.68 -13.44
CA THR A 296 14.04 9.27 -12.41
C THR A 296 14.44 8.63 -11.09
N TYR A 297 14.68 9.47 -10.08
CA TYR A 297 15.24 9.08 -8.79
C TYR A 297 14.44 9.74 -7.69
N ASP A 298 14.09 8.97 -6.65
CA ASP A 298 13.38 9.49 -5.50
C ASP A 298 14.37 9.70 -4.35
N LEU A 299 14.52 10.94 -3.90
CA LEU A 299 15.19 11.25 -2.64
C LEU A 299 14.19 11.11 -1.50
N GLY A 300 14.59 10.41 -0.44
CA GLY A 300 13.73 10.04 0.68
C GLY A 300 13.06 8.68 0.52
N PRO A 301 12.08 8.38 1.38
CA PRO A 301 11.63 9.21 2.51
C PRO A 301 12.70 9.35 3.60
N ALA A 302 12.62 10.45 4.36
CA ALA A 302 13.23 10.47 5.68
C ALA A 302 12.45 9.53 6.60
N GLN A 303 13.12 8.97 7.59
CA GLN A 303 12.54 8.01 8.51
C GLN A 303 12.84 8.37 9.95
N VAL A 304 11.88 8.13 10.83
CA VAL A 304 12.00 8.26 12.28
C VAL A 304 11.87 6.92 12.98
N ARG A 305 12.37 6.83 14.21
CA ARG A 305 12.24 5.64 15.04
C ARG A 305 12.39 5.98 16.51
N ASP A 306 11.64 5.29 17.35
CA ASP A 306 11.93 5.25 18.79
C ASP A 306 13.34 4.64 19.01
N PRO A 307 14.28 5.35 19.66
CA PRO A 307 15.65 4.87 19.84
C PRO A 307 15.74 3.58 20.67
N ASP A 308 14.76 3.30 21.54
CA ASP A 308 14.82 2.20 22.50
C ASP A 308 14.25 0.88 21.97
N ASP A 309 13.23 0.86 21.08
CA ASP A 309 12.80 -0.38 20.38
C ASP A 309 11.79 -0.18 19.22
N GLY A 310 11.91 0.89 18.42
CA GLY A 310 10.98 1.14 17.31
C GLY A 310 11.35 0.45 15.98
N GLU A 311 10.37 0.23 15.10
CA GLU A 311 10.60 0.04 13.66
C GLU A 311 10.83 1.41 12.98
N TRP A 312 11.64 1.45 11.92
CA TRP A 312 11.80 2.68 11.15
C TRP A 312 10.54 3.00 10.36
N VAL A 313 10.12 4.24 10.49
CA VAL A 313 8.84 4.75 10.02
C VAL A 313 9.08 5.88 9.02
N ASP A 314 8.41 5.85 7.88
CA ASP A 314 8.51 6.91 6.87
C ASP A 314 7.88 8.22 7.34
N VAL A 315 8.54 9.34 7.08
CA VAL A 315 8.04 10.69 7.36
C VAL A 315 7.34 11.22 6.11
N ASP A 316 6.04 11.42 6.21
CA ASP A 316 5.24 11.97 5.10
C ASP A 316 5.72 13.36 4.67
N GLY A 317 5.66 13.62 3.36
CA GLY A 317 6.10 14.89 2.77
C GLY A 317 7.60 15.01 2.52
N THR A 318 8.39 14.00 2.89
CA THR A 318 9.85 14.03 2.74
C THR A 318 10.36 13.24 1.53
N VAL A 319 9.52 12.95 0.52
CA VAL A 319 9.95 12.35 -0.76
C VAL A 319 9.97 13.42 -1.84
N GLN A 320 11.06 13.49 -2.61
CA GLN A 320 11.14 14.33 -3.80
C GLN A 320 11.73 13.56 -4.99
N THR A 321 10.94 13.47 -6.07
CA THR A 321 11.38 12.89 -7.34
C THR A 321 12.21 13.88 -8.16
N GLN A 322 13.38 13.45 -8.60
CA GLN A 322 14.27 14.17 -9.51
C GLN A 322 14.45 13.41 -10.83
N VAL A 323 14.36 14.15 -11.94
CA VAL A 323 14.75 13.68 -13.28
C VAL A 323 16.18 14.13 -13.54
N VAL A 324 17.11 13.18 -13.63
CA VAL A 324 18.50 13.44 -13.96
C VAL A 324 18.72 13.21 -15.44
N VAL A 325 19.27 14.20 -16.12
CA VAL A 325 19.61 14.14 -17.54
C VAL A 325 21.14 14.07 -17.68
N ALA A 326 21.63 13.04 -18.34
CA ALA A 326 23.04 12.96 -18.69
C ALA A 326 23.39 14.05 -19.73
N ALA A 327 24.44 14.83 -19.48
CA ALA A 327 24.96 15.79 -20.44
C ALA A 327 25.41 15.10 -21.74
N GLU A 328 24.95 15.61 -22.88
CA GLU A 328 25.46 15.16 -24.18
C GLU A 328 26.94 15.55 -24.32
N PRO A 329 27.81 14.67 -24.86
CA PRO A 329 29.16 15.10 -25.18
C PRO A 329 29.07 16.19 -26.26
N LEU A 330 29.73 17.32 -26.03
CA LEU A 330 29.99 18.30 -27.08
C LEU A 330 30.67 17.57 -28.25
N GLN A 331 29.95 17.44 -29.37
CA GLN A 331 30.58 17.04 -30.63
C GLN A 331 31.49 18.21 -31.01
N ASN A 332 32.79 18.04 -30.76
CA ASN A 332 33.79 18.93 -31.36
C ASN A 332 33.85 18.56 -32.85
N ASP A 333 33.34 19.45 -33.71
CA ASP A 333 33.60 19.46 -35.15
C ASP A 333 35.10 19.68 -35.46
#